data_AF-A0A0Q9PCD0-F1
#
_entry.id   AF-A0A0Q9PCD0-F1
#
_cell.length_a   1.000
_cell.length_b   1.000
_cell.length_c   1.000
_cell.angle_alpha   90.00
_cell.angle_beta   90.00
_cell.angle_gamma   90.00
#
_symmetry.space_group_name_H-M   'P 1'
#
loop_
_entity.id
_entity.type
_entity.pdbx_description
1 polymer ?
#
loop_
_entity_poly.entity_id
_entity_poly.type
_entity_poly.pdbx_seq_one_letter_code
_entity_poly.pdbx_strand_id
1 'polypeptide(L)'
;MSGYRNVTNRLGMVTTNHESGGYRLIKWAFFISFLVLCFIIMGYNYVKGSTKAQDLQNAIDTKFKLELSHVLSSLSMKMNDYSYRSVLSSVSNVASISELTSYEEQNDNLDISLYNLYISLREDKSKDKVLSRADELRDVFTVLVRDPASKEATDKIIQITDETFFKE
;
A
#
# COMPACT_ATOMS: atom_id res chain seq x y z
N MET A 1 45.59 -84.01 -48.55
CA MET A 1 44.26 -83.80 -49.16
C MET A 1 43.44 -82.94 -48.20
N SER A 2 43.28 -81.66 -48.55
CA SER A 2 41.99 -81.04 -48.93
C SER A 2 41.07 -80.84 -47.71
N GLY A 3 40.95 -79.63 -47.15
CA GLY A 3 39.99 -78.61 -47.62
C GLY A 3 38.62 -78.94 -47.00
N TYR A 4 38.05 -78.14 -46.10
CA TYR A 4 37.28 -76.93 -46.42
C TYR A 4 37.14 -76.01 -45.20
N ARG A 5 37.27 -74.70 -45.44
CA ARG A 5 36.81 -73.60 -44.58
C ARG A 5 35.30 -73.66 -44.44
N ASN A 6 34.77 -73.30 -43.27
CA ASN A 6 33.49 -72.62 -43.23
C ASN A 6 33.55 -71.42 -42.30
N VAL A 7 33.40 -70.26 -42.93
CA VAL A 7 33.28 -68.92 -42.36
C VAL A 7 31.79 -68.67 -42.26
N THR A 8 31.26 -68.41 -41.06
CA THR A 8 29.92 -67.85 -40.88
C THR A 8 30.00 -66.60 -40.02
N ASN A 9 30.28 -65.51 -40.73
CA ASN A 9 29.56 -64.23 -40.72
C ASN A 9 29.02 -63.69 -39.41
N ARG A 10 29.69 -62.62 -38.99
CA ARG A 10 29.13 -61.36 -38.45
C ARG A 10 27.64 -61.17 -38.76
N LEU A 11 26.84 -61.02 -37.71
CA LEU A 11 25.69 -60.12 -37.67
C LEU A 11 25.62 -59.52 -36.27
N GLY A 12 26.64 -58.73 -35.93
CA GLY A 12 26.49 -57.71 -34.91
C GLY A 12 25.56 -56.65 -35.46
N MET A 13 24.27 -56.76 -35.18
CA MET A 13 23.30 -55.71 -35.46
C MET A 13 23.55 -54.60 -34.41
N VAL A 14 24.51 -53.72 -34.71
CA VAL A 14 24.63 -52.43 -34.01
C VAL A 14 23.50 -51.57 -34.56
N THR A 15 22.38 -51.53 -33.84
CA THR A 15 21.39 -50.47 -34.02
C THR A 15 22.04 -49.18 -33.52
N THR A 16 22.71 -48.47 -34.43
CA THR A 16 23.14 -47.10 -34.16
C THR A 16 21.89 -46.27 -33.91
N ASN A 17 21.64 -45.94 -32.64
CA ASN A 17 20.68 -44.92 -32.23
C ASN A 17 21.12 -43.58 -32.83
N HIS A 18 20.73 -43.35 -34.09
CA HIS A 18 20.82 -42.03 -34.70
C HIS A 18 19.66 -41.20 -34.16
N GLU A 19 19.67 -40.89 -32.85
CA GLU A 19 18.82 -39.84 -32.31
C GLU A 19 19.27 -38.52 -32.95
N SER A 20 18.56 -38.15 -34.02
CA SER A 20 18.80 -36.94 -34.80
C SER A 20 18.93 -35.73 -33.87
N GLY A 21 20.09 -35.06 -33.89
CA GLY A 21 20.35 -33.84 -33.11
C GLY A 21 19.29 -32.75 -33.34
N GLY A 22 18.60 -32.77 -34.47
CA GLY A 22 17.45 -31.91 -34.76
C GLY A 22 16.27 -32.09 -33.80
N TYR A 23 15.95 -33.33 -33.39
CA TYR A 23 14.82 -33.58 -32.48
C TYR A 23 15.07 -33.04 -31.06
N ARG A 24 16.34 -33.03 -30.61
CA ARG A 24 16.73 -32.38 -29.35
C ARG A 24 16.59 -30.86 -29.43
N LEU A 25 17.06 -30.23 -30.50
CA LEU A 25 16.96 -28.77 -30.68
C LEU A 25 15.50 -28.30 -30.76
N ILE A 26 14.63 -29.07 -31.44
CA ILE A 26 13.20 -28.78 -31.52
C ILE A 26 12.54 -28.86 -30.13
N LYS A 27 12.86 -29.86 -29.32
CA LYS A 27 12.36 -29.98 -27.93
C LYS A 27 12.76 -28.79 -27.06
N TRP A 28 14.02 -28.35 -27.15
CA TRP A 28 14.50 -27.17 -26.43
C TRP A 28 13.82 -25.89 -26.90
N ALA A 29 13.58 -25.74 -28.20
CA ALA A 29 12.85 -24.59 -28.74
C ALA A 29 11.40 -24.52 -28.21
N PHE A 30 10.70 -25.65 -28.12
CA PHE A 30 9.37 -25.70 -27.50
C PHE A 30 9.40 -25.34 -26.01
N PHE A 31 10.37 -25.85 -25.26
CA PHE A 31 10.51 -25.54 -23.83
C PHE A 31 10.80 -24.05 -23.60
N ILE A 32 11.71 -23.47 -24.40
CA ILE A 32 12.03 -22.03 -24.35
C ILE A 32 10.81 -21.20 -24.74
N SER A 33 10.09 -21.58 -25.80
CA SER A 33 8.87 -20.89 -26.22
C SER A 33 7.81 -20.90 -25.12
N PHE A 34 7.66 -22.03 -24.42
CA PHE A 34 6.74 -22.14 -23.28
C PHE A 34 7.16 -21.25 -22.12
N LEU A 35 8.45 -21.23 -21.77
CA LEU A 35 8.99 -20.34 -20.73
C LEU A 35 8.76 -18.86 -21.04
N VAL A 36 9.04 -18.44 -22.27
CA VAL A 36 8.81 -17.06 -22.71
C VAL A 36 7.33 -16.70 -22.58
N LEU A 37 6.42 -17.60 -22.95
CA LEU A 37 4.98 -17.39 -22.78
C LEU A 37 4.60 -17.23 -21.30
N CYS A 38 5.14 -18.08 -20.41
CA CYS A 38 4.92 -17.94 -18.97
C CYS A 38 5.43 -16.59 -18.43
N PHE A 39 6.61 -16.15 -18.85
CA PHE A 39 7.17 -14.85 -18.45
C PHE A 39 6.31 -13.68 -18.93
N ILE A 40 5.80 -13.72 -20.17
CA ILE A 40 4.90 -12.69 -20.71
C ILE A 40 3.61 -12.63 -19.87
N ILE A 41 3.00 -13.78 -19.56
CA ILE A 41 1.78 -13.86 -18.75
C ILE A 41 2.02 -13.32 -17.33
N MET A 42 3.13 -13.71 -16.68
CA MET A 42 3.49 -13.20 -15.35
C MET A 42 3.75 -11.69 -15.37
N GLY A 43 4.50 -11.19 -16.36
CA GLY A 43 4.79 -9.77 -16.51
C GLY A 43 3.52 -8.93 -16.67
N TYR A 44 2.59 -9.38 -17.51
CA TYR A 44 1.29 -8.71 -17.69
C TYR A 44 0.47 -8.68 -16.40
N ASN A 45 0.38 -9.80 -15.68
CA ASN A 45 -0.36 -9.87 -14.42
C ASN A 45 0.28 -9.01 -13.32
N TYR A 46 1.61 -8.94 -13.27
CA TYR A 46 2.33 -8.10 -12.32
C TYR A 46 2.06 -6.62 -12.55
N VAL A 47 2.19 -6.13 -13.80
CA VAL A 47 1.91 -4.72 -14.15
C VAL A 47 0.44 -4.38 -13.84
N LYS A 48 -0.50 -5.25 -14.21
CA LYS A 48 -1.92 -5.06 -13.92
C LYS A 48 -2.20 -5.05 -12.41
N GLY A 49 -1.55 -5.91 -11.64
CA GLY A 49 -1.66 -5.96 -10.18
C GLY A 49 -1.12 -4.69 -9.53
N SER A 50 0.07 -4.25 -9.95
CA SER A 50 0.70 -3.02 -9.47
C SER A 50 -0.14 -1.78 -9.79
N THR A 51 -0.69 -1.69 -11.00
CA THR A 51 -1.58 -0.59 -11.39
C THR A 51 -2.82 -0.53 -10.49
N LYS A 52 -3.47 -1.68 -10.23
CA LYS A 52 -4.62 -1.74 -9.33
C LYS A 52 -4.29 -1.33 -7.90
N ALA A 53 -3.13 -1.76 -7.39
CA ALA A 53 -2.68 -1.37 -6.06
C ALA A 53 -2.46 0.14 -5.97
N GLN A 54 -1.83 0.73 -6.99
CA GLN A 54 -1.63 2.17 -7.09
C GLN A 54 -2.95 2.94 -7.21
N ASP A 55 -3.89 2.46 -8.03
CA ASP A 55 -5.23 3.06 -8.14
C ASP A 55 -5.98 3.03 -6.81
N LEU A 56 -5.89 1.92 -6.07
CA LEU A 56 -6.47 1.80 -4.73
C LEU A 56 -5.82 2.77 -3.76
N GLN A 57 -4.48 2.87 -3.76
CA GLN A 57 -3.76 3.81 -2.90
C GLN A 57 -4.16 5.26 -3.21
N ASN A 58 -4.21 5.64 -4.48
CA ASN A 58 -4.64 6.96 -4.92
C ASN A 58 -6.08 7.28 -4.44
N ALA A 59 -6.97 6.28 -4.48
CA ALA A 59 -8.34 6.43 -4.00
C ALA A 59 -8.40 6.63 -2.47
N ILE A 60 -7.61 5.87 -1.70
CA ILE A 60 -7.47 6.03 -0.25
C ILE A 60 -6.93 7.43 0.07
N ASP A 61 -5.84 7.85 -0.56
CA ASP A 61 -5.21 9.14 -0.33
C ASP A 61 -6.11 10.31 -0.70
N THR A 62 -6.90 10.16 -1.77
CA THR A 62 -7.91 11.15 -2.18
C THR A 62 -9.03 11.25 -1.16
N LYS A 63 -9.54 10.11 -0.69
CA LYS A 63 -10.55 10.08 0.37
C LYS A 63 -10.02 10.71 1.65
N PHE A 64 -8.78 10.43 2.03
CA PHE A 64 -8.15 11.02 3.20
C PHE A 64 -8.09 12.55 3.12
N LYS A 65 -7.65 13.11 2.00
CA LYS A 65 -7.66 14.56 1.77
C LYS A 65 -9.05 15.18 1.85
N LEU A 66 -10.07 14.48 1.34
CA LEU A 66 -11.46 14.92 1.45
C LEU A 66 -11.91 14.96 2.92
N GLU A 67 -11.62 13.90 3.69
CA GLU A 67 -12.00 13.85 5.11
C GLU A 67 -11.24 14.89 5.94
N LEU A 68 -9.95 15.16 5.66
CA LEU A 68 -9.23 16.28 6.26
C LEU A 68 -9.91 17.63 5.97
N SER A 69 -10.43 17.80 4.75
CA SER A 69 -11.19 19.00 4.37
C SER A 69 -12.52 19.09 5.15
N HIS A 70 -13.17 17.96 5.44
CA HIS A 70 -14.34 17.93 6.31
C HIS A 70 -14.02 18.31 7.75
N VAL A 71 -12.87 17.87 8.30
CA VAL A 71 -12.41 18.31 9.62
C VAL A 71 -12.22 19.83 9.64
N LEU A 72 -11.49 20.36 8.66
CA LEU A 72 -11.25 21.80 8.53
C LEU A 72 -12.56 22.60 8.42
N SER A 73 -13.51 22.10 7.63
CA SER A 73 -14.84 22.70 7.49
C SER A 73 -15.60 22.70 8.82
N SER A 74 -15.62 21.56 9.53
CA SER A 74 -16.27 21.43 10.84
C SER A 74 -15.66 22.37 11.88
N LEU A 75 -14.33 22.48 11.91
CA LEU A 75 -13.62 23.38 12.83
C LEU A 75 -13.86 24.87 12.52
N SER A 76 -14.17 25.22 11.27
CA SER A 76 -14.45 26.60 10.86
C SER A 76 -15.86 27.07 11.22
N MET A 77 -16.73 26.18 11.71
CA MET A 77 -18.05 26.53 12.20
C MET A 77 -17.98 27.11 13.62
N LYS A 78 -18.91 28.01 13.96
CA LYS A 78 -19.04 28.51 15.34
C LYS A 78 -19.35 27.35 16.30
N MET A 79 -18.49 27.17 17.30
CA MET A 79 -18.53 26.01 18.18
C MET A 79 -19.82 25.93 19.02
N ASN A 80 -20.54 24.83 18.90
CA ASN A 80 -21.72 24.41 19.68
C ASN A 80 -21.77 22.87 19.73
N ASP A 81 -22.76 22.28 20.41
CA ASP A 81 -22.84 20.80 20.57
C ASP A 81 -22.90 20.05 19.22
N TYR A 82 -23.63 20.60 18.25
CA TYR A 82 -23.76 20.00 16.91
C TYR A 82 -22.44 20.07 16.14
N SER A 83 -21.79 21.24 16.08
CA SER A 83 -20.52 21.39 15.38
C SER A 83 -19.41 20.59 16.05
N TYR A 84 -19.43 20.48 17.39
CA TYR A 84 -18.51 19.61 18.13
C TYR A 84 -18.66 18.14 17.70
N ARG A 85 -19.89 17.62 17.65
CA ARG A 85 -20.14 16.25 17.17
C ARG A 85 -19.65 16.05 15.73
N SER A 86 -19.79 17.07 14.87
CA SER A 86 -19.25 17.06 13.51
C SER A 86 -17.73 16.98 13.52
N VAL A 87 -17.04 17.81 14.31
CA VAL A 87 -15.57 17.75 14.46
C VAL A 87 -15.15 16.37 14.95
N LEU A 88 -15.76 15.86 16.03
CA LEU A 88 -15.44 14.55 16.58
C LEU A 88 -15.62 13.43 15.53
N SER A 89 -16.73 13.46 14.79
CA SER A 89 -16.99 12.48 13.73
C SER A 89 -15.98 12.58 12.59
N SER A 90 -15.68 13.79 12.12
CA SER A 90 -14.71 13.99 11.03
C SER A 90 -13.29 13.57 11.47
N VAL A 91 -12.88 13.90 12.70
CA VAL A 91 -11.58 13.49 13.25
C VAL A 91 -11.50 11.97 13.40
N SER A 92 -12.57 11.33 13.87
CA SER A 92 -12.66 9.86 13.92
C SER A 92 -12.50 9.23 12.53
N ASN A 93 -13.10 9.82 11.49
CA ASN A 93 -13.00 9.29 10.13
C ASN A 93 -11.56 9.36 9.61
N VAL A 94 -10.89 10.51 9.73
CA VAL A 94 -9.50 10.65 9.27
C VAL A 94 -8.55 9.73 10.03
N ALA A 95 -8.73 9.58 11.35
CA ALA A 95 -7.93 8.67 12.16
C ALA A 95 -8.13 7.19 11.78
N SER A 96 -9.32 6.80 11.34
CA SER A 96 -9.61 5.41 10.98
C SER A 96 -8.99 4.95 9.65
N ILE A 97 -8.59 5.90 8.80
CA ILE A 97 -8.05 5.61 7.47
C ILE A 97 -6.58 6.03 7.30
N SER A 98 -6.03 6.79 8.23
CA SER A 98 -4.66 7.36 8.15
C SER A 98 -3.58 6.29 7.98
N GLU A 99 -3.67 5.19 8.74
CA GLU A 99 -2.72 4.06 8.68
C GLU A 99 -2.65 3.42 7.28
N LEU A 100 -3.71 3.56 6.48
CA LEU A 100 -3.81 2.99 5.13
C LEU A 100 -3.28 3.95 4.04
N THR A 101 -2.91 5.17 4.41
CA THR A 101 -2.48 6.20 3.44
C THR A 101 -1.01 6.10 3.11
N SER A 102 -0.63 6.57 1.92
CA SER A 102 0.79 6.70 1.57
C SER A 102 1.50 7.83 2.33
N TYR A 103 0.72 8.69 3.01
CA TYR A 103 1.25 9.79 3.83
C TYR A 103 1.81 9.31 5.16
N GLU A 104 1.22 8.25 5.75
CA GLU A 104 1.74 7.61 6.97
C GLU A 104 3.16 7.07 6.73
N GLU A 105 3.40 6.40 5.60
CA GLU A 105 4.73 5.90 5.24
C GLU A 105 5.80 7.01 5.18
N GLN A 106 5.40 8.25 4.93
CA GLN A 106 6.28 9.42 4.86
C GLN A 106 6.38 10.16 6.21
N ASN A 107 5.38 9.99 7.07
CA ASN A 107 5.16 10.70 8.32
C ASN A 107 4.62 9.74 9.38
N ASP A 108 5.55 8.96 9.96
CA ASP A 108 5.40 7.81 10.87
C ASP A 108 4.75 8.12 12.25
N ASN A 109 3.74 8.98 12.29
CA ASN A 109 2.94 9.33 13.47
C ASN A 109 1.59 9.97 13.08
N LEU A 110 1.24 10.02 11.80
CA LEU A 110 0.05 10.74 11.36
C LEU A 110 -1.20 10.06 11.91
N ASP A 111 -1.25 8.73 11.91
CA ASP A 111 -2.31 7.92 12.49
C ASP A 111 -2.43 8.09 14.01
N ILE A 112 -1.33 7.98 14.73
CA ILE A 112 -1.26 8.12 16.19
C ILE A 112 -1.69 9.52 16.59
N SER A 113 -1.23 10.56 15.87
CA SER A 113 -1.59 11.95 16.17
C SER A 113 -3.10 12.21 16.00
N LEU A 114 -3.69 11.75 14.88
CA LEU A 114 -5.11 11.92 14.61
C LEU A 114 -5.96 11.08 15.57
N TYR A 115 -5.50 9.89 15.94
CA TYR A 115 -6.15 9.05 16.94
C TYR A 115 -6.12 9.70 18.33
N ASN A 116 -4.98 10.23 18.76
CA ASN A 116 -4.86 10.94 20.03
C ASN A 116 -5.76 12.18 20.08
N LEU A 117 -5.91 12.89 18.96
CA LEU A 117 -6.83 14.02 18.85
C LEU A 117 -8.29 13.56 19.00
N TYR A 118 -8.67 12.46 18.34
CA TYR A 118 -10.00 11.86 18.49
C TYR A 118 -10.28 11.51 19.96
N ILE A 119 -9.34 10.85 20.64
CA ILE A 119 -9.48 10.51 22.06
C ILE A 119 -9.61 11.77 22.92
N SER A 120 -8.74 12.76 22.71
CA SER A 120 -8.75 14.02 23.47
C SER A 120 -10.06 14.79 23.30
N LEU A 121 -10.67 14.74 22.11
CA LEU A 121 -11.98 15.34 21.86
C LEU A 121 -13.11 14.56 22.52
N ARG A 122 -13.02 13.22 22.55
CA ARG A 122 -14.06 12.34 23.12
C ARG A 122 -14.15 12.44 24.64
N GLU A 123 -13.03 12.66 25.31
CA GLU A 123 -12.94 12.66 26.78
C GLU A 123 -13.36 14.03 27.34
N ASP A 124 -14.39 14.05 28.20
CA ASP A 124 -15.02 15.29 28.68
C ASP A 124 -14.03 16.23 29.42
N LYS A 125 -13.03 15.67 30.08
CA LYS A 125 -12.01 16.42 30.84
C LYS A 125 -11.07 17.26 29.97
N SER A 126 -10.83 16.83 28.73
CA SER A 126 -9.92 17.48 27.78
C SER A 126 -10.66 18.20 26.66
N LYS A 127 -11.89 17.80 26.37
CA LYS A 127 -12.74 18.39 25.31
C LYS A 127 -12.70 19.91 25.30
N ASP A 128 -13.00 20.57 26.42
CA ASP A 128 -13.07 22.03 26.47
C ASP A 128 -11.69 22.69 26.25
N LYS A 129 -10.61 22.04 26.69
CA LYS A 129 -9.23 22.51 26.48
C LYS A 129 -8.77 22.34 25.02
N VAL A 130 -9.22 21.28 24.35
CA VAL A 130 -8.94 21.10 22.91
C VAL A 130 -9.74 22.11 22.09
N LEU A 131 -11.02 22.30 22.43
CA LEU A 131 -11.90 23.23 21.70
C LEU A 131 -11.52 24.70 21.90
N SER A 132 -10.91 25.08 23.02
CA SER A 132 -10.36 26.43 23.19
C SER A 132 -9.20 26.73 22.23
N ARG A 133 -8.57 25.70 21.66
CA ARG A 133 -7.50 25.76 20.65
C ARG A 133 -8.01 25.47 19.23
N ALA A 134 -9.31 25.62 18.99
CA ALA A 134 -9.91 25.35 17.69
C ALA A 134 -9.25 26.15 16.55
N ASP A 135 -8.83 27.39 16.78
CA ASP A 135 -8.12 28.18 15.76
C ASP A 135 -6.75 27.60 15.41
N GLU A 136 -5.97 27.14 16.39
CA GLU A 136 -4.71 26.44 16.13
C GLU A 136 -4.93 25.14 15.36
N LEU A 137 -5.98 24.38 15.70
CA LEU A 137 -6.35 23.18 14.96
C LEU A 137 -6.75 23.52 13.52
N ARG A 138 -7.46 24.63 13.26
CA ARG A 138 -7.80 25.05 11.89
C ARG A 138 -6.55 25.33 11.07
N ASP A 139 -5.55 25.98 11.64
CA ASP A 139 -4.29 26.24 10.95
C ASP A 139 -3.56 24.93 10.61
N VAL A 140 -3.51 24.00 11.56
CA VAL A 140 -2.94 22.66 11.37
C VAL A 140 -3.67 21.89 10.26
N PHE A 141 -4.99 21.80 10.30
CA PHE A 141 -5.77 21.11 9.28
C PHE A 141 -5.72 21.81 7.92
N THR A 142 -5.50 23.13 7.88
CA THR A 142 -5.23 23.86 6.63
C THR A 142 -3.93 23.40 6.00
N VAL A 143 -2.88 23.16 6.80
CA VAL A 143 -1.62 22.59 6.32
C VAL A 143 -1.84 21.14 5.85
N LEU A 144 -2.47 20.29 6.66
CA LEU A 144 -2.69 18.88 6.31
C LEU A 144 -3.54 18.67 5.06
N VAL A 145 -4.51 19.54 4.77
CA VAL A 145 -5.27 19.47 3.51
C VAL A 145 -4.36 19.70 2.29
N ARG A 146 -3.38 20.60 2.41
CA ARG A 146 -2.45 20.94 1.32
C ARG A 146 -1.32 19.91 1.21
N ASP A 147 -0.77 19.54 2.36
CA ASP A 147 0.33 18.59 2.50
C ASP A 147 0.06 17.63 3.67
N PRO A 148 -0.61 16.49 3.41
CA PRO A 148 -0.94 15.55 4.47
C PRO A 148 0.27 14.79 5.03
N ALA A 149 1.44 14.86 4.38
CA ALA A 149 2.68 14.29 4.88
C ALA A 149 3.47 15.27 5.78
N SER A 150 2.89 16.43 6.10
CA SER A 150 3.57 17.46 6.91
C SER A 150 3.81 17.00 8.34
N LYS A 151 5.07 16.69 8.65
CA LYS A 151 5.54 16.34 10.00
C LYS A 151 5.28 17.46 11.00
N GLU A 152 5.51 18.72 10.59
CA GLU A 152 5.26 19.87 11.46
C GLU A 152 3.80 19.96 11.90
N ALA A 153 2.87 19.73 10.98
CA ALA A 153 1.44 19.74 11.30
C ALA A 153 1.07 18.56 12.23
N THR A 154 1.61 17.37 11.98
CA THR A 154 1.45 16.19 12.85
C THR A 154 2.00 16.42 14.26
N ASP A 155 3.21 16.96 14.38
CA ASP A 155 3.84 17.29 15.66
C ASP A 155 3.01 18.33 16.43
N LYS A 156 2.39 19.28 15.71
CA LYS A 156 1.49 20.26 16.31
C LYS A 156 0.22 19.61 16.88
N ILE A 157 -0.35 18.61 16.21
CA ILE A 157 -1.47 17.83 16.76
C ILE A 157 -1.04 17.14 18.04
N ILE A 158 0.11 16.45 18.01
CA ILE A 158 0.65 15.74 19.18
C ILE A 158 0.82 16.71 20.35
N GLN A 159 1.45 17.86 20.11
CA GLN A 159 1.63 18.90 21.12
C GLN A 159 0.29 19.35 21.73
N ILE A 160 -0.72 19.63 20.90
CA ILE A 160 -2.05 20.03 21.36
C ILE A 160 -2.65 18.95 22.25
N THR A 161 -2.58 17.68 21.83
CA THR A 161 -3.14 16.56 22.59
C THR A 161 -2.39 16.29 23.89
N ASP A 162 -1.06 16.41 23.88
CA ASP A 162 -0.23 16.25 25.08
C ASP A 162 -0.53 17.31 26.13
N GLU A 163 -0.67 18.56 25.73
CA GLU A 163 -0.92 19.69 26.63
C GLU A 163 -2.36 19.73 27.17
N THR A 164 -3.30 19.07 26.49
CA THR A 164 -4.73 19.13 26.85
C THR A 164 -5.25 17.85 27.51
N PHE A 165 -4.66 16.70 27.18
CA PHE A 165 -5.13 15.38 27.64
C PHE A 165 -4.12 14.64 28.53
N PHE A 166 -2.82 14.67 28.21
CA PHE A 166 -1.81 13.85 28.90
C PHE A 166 -1.03 14.57 30.00
N LYS A 167 -0.84 15.89 29.89
CA LYS A 167 -0.24 16.75 30.92
C LYS A 167 -1.37 17.48 31.66
N GLU A 168 -1.87 16.85 32.73
CA GLU A 168 -2.69 17.51 33.77
C GLU A 168 -1.83 18.08 34.88
#